data_AF-A0A2K8U7B8-F1
#
_entry.id   AF-A0A2K8U7B8-F1
#
_cell.length_a   1.000
_cell.length_b   1.000
_cell.length_c   1.000
_cell.angle_alpha   90.00
_cell.angle_beta   90.00
_cell.angle_gamma   90.00
#
_symmetry.space_group_name_H-M   'P 1'
#
loop_
_entity.id
_entity.type
_entity.pdbx_description
1 polymer ?
#
loop_
_entity_poly.entity_id
_entity_poly.type
_entity_poly.pdbx_seq_one_letter_code
_entity_poly.pdbx_strand_id
1 'polypeptide(L)'
;MSNNSDPLFDQYADLDFADAKPVAQVPALARLQAEQGGKSRITMRVDNTVLAAFKARAALTGGSYQTLINEALRQFVAGQTLADVVRETIRHELRTG
;
A
#
# COMPACT_ATOMS: atom_id res chain seq x y z
N MET A 1 16.78 28.25 -1.44
CA MET A 1 16.04 27.22 -0.68
C MET A 1 16.50 25.86 -1.18
N SER A 2 17.46 25.23 -0.49
CA SER A 2 17.86 23.84 -0.73
C SER A 2 17.48 23.07 0.54
N ASN A 3 16.47 22.21 0.45
CA ASN A 3 15.97 21.42 1.59
C ASN A 3 16.45 19.95 1.53
N ASN A 4 17.59 19.68 0.89
CA ASN A 4 18.18 18.35 0.89
C ASN A 4 19.45 18.34 1.74
N SER A 5 19.26 18.31 3.06
CA SER A 5 20.26 17.77 3.97
C SER A 5 19.82 16.36 4.31
N ASP A 6 20.02 15.44 3.36
CA ASP A 6 19.88 14.02 3.68
C ASP A 6 21.06 13.64 4.58
N PRO A 7 20.82 13.29 5.87
CA PRO A 7 21.90 13.00 6.82
C PRO A 7 22.74 11.77 6.43
N LEU A 8 22.27 10.97 5.46
CA LEU A 8 23.02 9.83 4.91
C LEU A 8 24.00 10.23 3.82
N PHE A 9 23.92 11.44 3.27
CA PHE A 9 24.77 11.87 2.17
C PHE A 9 26.25 11.83 2.56
N ASP A 10 26.61 12.45 3.70
CA ASP A 10 27.99 12.52 4.17
C ASP A 10 28.60 11.13 4.46
N GLN A 11 27.77 10.16 4.85
CA GLN A 11 28.22 8.79 5.15
C GLN A 11 28.62 8.02 3.89
N TYR A 12 28.01 8.34 2.74
CA TYR A 12 28.18 7.59 1.50
C TYR A 12 28.80 8.43 0.37
N ALA A 13 29.13 9.70 0.63
CA ALA A 13 29.67 10.64 -0.35
C ALA A 13 30.95 10.12 -1.01
N ASP A 14 31.78 9.41 -0.24
CA ASP A 14 33.07 8.90 -0.69
C ASP A 14 33.03 7.40 -1.10
N LEU A 15 31.86 6.76 -1.13
CA LEU A 15 31.76 5.37 -1.58
C LEU A 15 31.90 5.27 -3.10
N ASP A 16 32.72 4.33 -3.55
CA ASP A 16 32.87 3.99 -4.96
C ASP A 16 31.76 3.03 -5.41
N PHE A 17 30.96 3.47 -6.39
CA PHE A 17 29.85 2.72 -6.97
C PHE A 17 30.15 2.23 -8.40
N ALA A 18 31.41 2.25 -8.85
CA ALA A 18 31.78 1.82 -10.20
C ALA A 18 31.30 0.39 -10.53
N ASP A 19 31.32 -0.51 -9.55
CA ASP A 19 30.88 -1.91 -9.68
C ASP A 19 29.43 -2.15 -9.20
N ALA A 20 28.66 -1.08 -8.94
CA ALA A 20 27.29 -1.21 -8.45
C ALA A 20 26.39 -1.86 -9.51
N LYS A 21 25.63 -2.88 -9.08
CA LYS A 21 24.65 -3.55 -9.93
C LYS A 21 23.34 -2.74 -9.97
N PRO A 22 22.74 -2.52 -11.14
CA PRO A 22 21.40 -1.95 -11.25
C PRO A 22 20.41 -2.75 -10.41
N VAL A 23 19.41 -2.07 -9.83
CA VAL A 23 18.33 -2.68 -9.03
C VAL A 23 17.68 -3.87 -9.75
N ALA A 24 17.46 -3.76 -11.06
CA ALA A 24 16.89 -4.82 -11.88
C ALA A 24 17.76 -6.10 -11.95
N GLN A 25 19.07 -5.98 -11.73
CA GLN A 25 20.03 -7.10 -11.74
C GLN A 25 20.23 -7.73 -10.36
N VAL A 26 19.61 -7.17 -9.32
CA VAL A 26 19.63 -7.73 -7.96
C VAL A 26 18.26 -8.35 -7.69
N PRO A 27 18.10 -9.69 -7.74
CA PRO A 27 16.78 -10.34 -7.74
C PRO A 27 15.90 -9.97 -6.54
N ALA A 28 16.48 -9.78 -5.36
CA ALA A 28 15.74 -9.36 -4.17
C ALA A 28 15.17 -7.94 -4.31
N LEU A 29 15.95 -7.01 -4.87
CA LEU A 29 15.52 -5.62 -5.06
C LEU A 29 14.53 -5.50 -6.22
N ALA A 30 14.73 -6.26 -7.30
CA ALA A 30 13.80 -6.34 -8.42
C ALA A 30 12.41 -6.84 -7.97
N ARG A 31 12.34 -7.83 -7.07
CA ARG A 31 11.09 -8.33 -6.48
C ARG A 31 10.39 -7.24 -5.66
N LEU A 32 11.11 -6.57 -4.76
CA LEU A 32 10.56 -5.47 -3.96
C LEU A 32 10.02 -4.33 -4.85
N GLN A 33 10.71 -4.01 -5.94
CA GLN A 33 10.27 -2.98 -6.88
C GLN A 33 9.01 -3.42 -7.65
N ALA A 34 8.94 -4.68 -8.09
CA ALA A 34 7.77 -5.24 -8.77
C ALA A 34 6.53 -5.28 -7.86
N GLU A 35 6.69 -5.59 -6.58
CA GLU A 35 5.60 -5.55 -5.58
C GLU A 35 5.00 -4.15 -5.41
N GLN A 36 5.80 -3.10 -5.63
CA GLN A 36 5.32 -1.70 -5.65
C GLN A 36 4.86 -1.24 -7.03
N GLY A 37 5.32 -1.89 -8.10
CA GLY A 37 5.11 -1.50 -9.50
C GLY A 37 3.69 -1.66 -10.04
N GLY A 38 2.78 -2.28 -9.30
CA GLY A 38 1.38 -2.47 -9.70
C GLY A 38 0.44 -1.29 -9.37
N LYS A 39 0.94 -0.22 -8.75
CA LYS A 39 0.11 0.89 -8.26
C LYS A 39 0.37 2.15 -9.08
N SER A 40 -0.69 2.69 -9.69
CA SER A 40 -0.63 4.01 -10.33
C SER A 40 -0.85 5.10 -9.28
N ARG A 41 0.02 6.11 -9.23
CA ARG A 41 -0.20 7.31 -8.42
C ARG A 41 -1.29 8.16 -9.09
N ILE A 42 -2.38 8.39 -8.37
CA ILE A 42 -3.49 9.24 -8.83
C ILE A 42 -3.64 10.45 -7.91
N THR A 43 -4.16 11.55 -8.46
CA THR A 43 -4.65 12.69 -7.68
C THR A 43 -6.17 12.65 -7.71
N MET A 44 -6.81 12.52 -6.54
CA MET A 44 -8.26 12.51 -6.41
C MET A 44 -8.69 13.35 -5.20
N ARG A 45 -9.92 13.89 -5.25
CA ARG A 45 -10.54 14.53 -4.08
C ARG A 45 -11.32 13.46 -3.30
N VAL A 46 -11.16 13.45 -1.99
CA VAL A 46 -11.89 12.57 -1.06
C VAL A 46 -12.39 13.46 0.08
N ASP A 47 -13.62 13.23 0.53
CA ASP A 47 -14.17 13.97 1.65
C ASP A 47 -13.34 13.77 2.92
N ASN A 48 -13.14 14.86 3.67
CA ASN A 48 -12.33 14.85 4.88
C ASN A 48 -12.86 13.86 5.93
N THR A 49 -14.17 13.71 6.03
CA THR A 49 -14.83 12.77 6.96
C THR A 49 -14.53 11.32 6.59
N VAL A 50 -14.60 10.99 5.30
CA VAL A 50 -14.27 9.66 4.77
C VAL A 50 -12.79 9.36 5.02
N LEU A 51 -11.90 10.30 4.69
CA LEU A 51 -10.46 10.13 4.93
C LEU A 51 -10.14 9.95 6.42
N ALA A 52 -10.80 10.71 7.30
CA ALA A 52 -10.65 10.57 8.75
C ALA A 52 -11.06 9.18 9.25
N ALA A 53 -12.18 8.64 8.76
CA ALA A 53 -12.64 7.30 9.11
C ALA A 53 -11.63 6.21 8.70
N PHE A 54 -11.09 6.29 7.49
CA PHE A 54 -10.05 5.34 7.05
C PHE A 54 -8.75 5.45 7.86
N LYS A 55 -8.34 6.67 8.23
CA LYS A 55 -7.17 6.88 9.11
C LYS A 55 -7.38 6.29 10.49
N ALA A 56 -8.55 6.52 11.11
CA ALA A 56 -8.88 5.98 12.42
C ALA A 56 -8.89 4.44 12.39
N ARG A 57 -9.51 3.84 11.36
CA ARG A 57 -9.54 2.37 11.21
C ARG A 57 -8.14 1.78 11.00
N ALA A 58 -7.30 2.43 10.21
CA ALA A 58 -5.92 2.02 9.99
C ALA A 58 -5.07 2.06 11.27
N ALA A 59 -5.28 3.08 12.11
CA ALA A 59 -4.60 3.19 13.41
C ALA A 59 -4.97 2.03 14.36
N LEU A 60 -6.22 1.56 14.31
CA LEU A 60 -6.68 0.43 15.13
C LEU A 60 -6.15 -0.92 14.64
N THR A 61 -6.02 -1.11 13.33
CA THR A 61 -5.58 -2.38 12.73
C THR A 61 -4.07 -2.46 12.45
N GLY A 62 -3.31 -1.40 12.77
CA GLY A 62 -1.87 -1.34 12.50
C GLY A 62 -1.52 -1.26 11.00
N GLY A 63 -2.47 -0.86 10.16
CA GLY A 63 -2.34 -0.87 8.70
C GLY A 63 -2.20 0.53 8.07
N SER A 64 -2.12 0.57 6.74
CA SER A 64 -2.17 1.84 5.98
C SER A 64 -3.60 2.16 5.55
N TYR A 65 -4.03 3.41 5.77
CA TYR A 65 -5.33 3.89 5.31
C TYR A 65 -5.47 3.81 3.77
N GLN A 66 -4.37 3.91 3.02
CA GLN A 66 -4.37 3.74 1.57
C GLN A 66 -4.68 2.30 1.16
N THR A 67 -4.21 1.32 1.94
CA THR A 67 -4.55 -0.09 1.72
C THR A 67 -6.05 -0.32 1.90
N LEU A 68 -6.63 0.26 2.97
CA LEU A 68 -8.07 0.15 3.23
C LEU A 68 -8.91 0.82 2.13
N ILE A 69 -8.49 1.98 1.62
CA ILE A 69 -9.17 2.66 0.51
C ILE A 69 -9.12 1.80 -0.75
N ASN A 70 -7.94 1.27 -1.10
CA ASN A 70 -7.79 0.40 -2.27
C ASN A 70 -8.64 -0.88 -2.16
N GLU A 71 -8.73 -1.47 -0.97
CA GLU A 71 -9.59 -2.63 -0.72
C GLU A 71 -11.07 -2.28 -0.94
N ALA A 72 -11.54 -1.16 -0.40
CA ALA A 72 -12.90 -0.70 -0.62
C ALA A 72 -13.19 -0.47 -2.13
N LEU A 73 -12.25 0.10 -2.87
CA LEU A 73 -12.37 0.28 -4.32
C LEU A 73 -12.43 -1.07 -5.07
N ARG A 74 -11.64 -2.07 -4.64
CA ARG A 74 -11.69 -3.43 -5.21
C ARG A 74 -13.05 -4.08 -4.99
N GLN A 75 -13.58 -4.01 -3.76
CA GLN A 75 -14.89 -4.57 -3.42
C GLN A 75 -16.01 -3.92 -4.24
N PHE A 76 -15.95 -2.60 -4.40
CA PHE A 76 -16.90 -1.85 -5.22
C PHE A 76 -16.84 -2.28 -6.70
N VAL A 77 -15.65 -2.37 -7.28
CA VAL A 77 -15.47 -2.81 -8.68
C VAL A 77 -15.89 -4.27 -8.89
N ALA A 78 -15.64 -5.13 -7.90
CA ALA A 78 -16.08 -6.53 -7.93
C ALA A 78 -17.61 -6.70 -7.86
N GLY A 79 -18.36 -5.61 -7.64
CA GLY A 79 -19.81 -5.65 -7.49
C GLY A 79 -20.25 -6.38 -6.24
N GLN A 80 -19.38 -6.51 -5.22
CA GLN A 80 -19.71 -7.18 -3.98
C GLN A 80 -20.82 -6.39 -3.28
N THR A 81 -22.01 -6.99 -3.24
CA THR A 81 -23.12 -6.42 -2.49
C THR A 81 -23.00 -6.82 -1.03
N LEU A 82 -23.62 -6.05 -0.13
CA LEU A 82 -23.76 -6.46 1.27
C LEU A 82 -24.38 -7.86 1.40
N ALA A 83 -25.26 -8.25 0.47
CA ALA A 83 -25.85 -9.58 0.42
C ALA A 83 -24.81 -10.67 0.14
N ASP A 84 -23.79 -10.39 -0.67
CA ASP A 84 -22.71 -11.35 -0.96
C ASP A 84 -21.79 -11.54 0.25
N VAL A 85 -21.45 -10.45 0.93
CA VAL A 85 -20.65 -10.50 2.19
C VAL A 85 -21.41 -11.29 3.25
N VAL A 86 -22.69 -10.97 3.47
CA VAL A 86 -23.54 -11.66 4.46
C VAL A 86 -23.71 -13.14 4.11
N ARG A 87 -23.92 -13.47 2.83
CA ARG A 87 -24.06 -14.86 2.38
C ARG A 87 -22.77 -15.65 2.61
N GLU A 88 -21.61 -15.03 2.42
CA GLU A 88 -20.33 -15.69 2.66
C GLU A 88 -20.05 -15.88 4.16
N THR A 89 -20.33 -14.87 4.99
CA THR A 89 -20.24 -15.00 6.45
C THR A 89 -21.15 -16.12 6.97
N ILE A 90 -22.41 -16.18 6.53
CA ILE A 90 -23.33 -17.26 6.94
C ILE A 90 -22.82 -18.64 6.52
N ARG A 91 -22.31 -18.79 5.28
CA ARG A 91 -21.73 -20.06 4.85
C ARG A 91 -20.52 -20.47 5.67
N HIS A 92 -19.69 -19.50 6.06
CA HIS A 92 -18.51 -19.78 6.84
C HIS A 92 -18.90 -20.30 8.23
N GLU A 93 -19.83 -19.64 8.91
CA GLU A 93 -20.32 -20.05 10.23
C GLU A 93 -20.99 -21.43 10.18
N LEU A 94 -21.76 -21.74 9.13
CA LEU A 94 -22.39 -23.07 8.93
C LEU A 94 -21.41 -24.20 8.57
N ARG A 95 -20.19 -23.87 8.14
CA ARG A 95 -19.13 -24.85 7.85
C ARG A 95 -18.17 -25.07 9.01
N THR A 96 -18.11 -24.12 9.93
CA THR A 96 -17.19 -24.13 11.07
C THR A 96 -17.89 -24.53 12.38
N GLY A 97 -19.23 -24.50 12.42
CA GLY A 97 -20.05 -25.21 13.41
C GLY A 97 -20.38 -26.64 12.99
#